data_AF-N1VQ64-F1
#
_entry.id   AF-N1VQ64-F1
#
_cell.length_a   1.000
_cell.length_b   1.000
_cell.length_c   1.000
_cell.angle_alpha   90.00
_cell.angle_beta   90.00
_cell.angle_gamma   90.00
#
_symmetry.space_group_name_H-M   'P 1'
#
loop_
_entity.id
_entity.type
_entity.pdbx_description
1 polymer ?
#
loop_
_entity_poly.entity_id
_entity_poly.type
_entity_poly.pdbx_seq_one_letter_code
_entity_poly.pdbx_strand_id
1 'polypeptide(L)'
;MKKMTLIICKKINKKIIFYSDTLIAGPDKFSFNDNTYHGLKAFFIGRQFCIAYSGIQEYAHKIIKIINDNKNSFNKLKDIAELICHLRNIHSNNVYPKYSEFPDFIVASNDINDNIIEIKGNKQPVTITNSSWIGNFKAFEYFQLIVNENKNIELSNDAFDYAFRKVIENPQLSDVGGNLVTIIGDDKGFHYQSYLNLTSPNYEIEPPIPSKEDPEWLTVQWGSNVTGGYGFTSITPIENNINSYGIYYFQGKFGFLLYCDLDNDKCEKLVAKAPSVQDFINILYEETNIKFEYCGFLT
;
A
#
# COMPACT_ATOMS: atom_id res chain seq x y z
N MET A 1 -7.42 -20.97 -7.25
CA MET A 1 -7.59 -19.73 -8.05
C MET A 1 -6.55 -18.75 -7.53
N LYS A 2 -5.60 -18.31 -8.38
CA LYS A 2 -4.49 -17.43 -7.96
C LYS A 2 -5.05 -16.03 -7.74
N LYS A 3 -5.18 -15.66 -6.49
CA LYS A 3 -5.59 -14.33 -6.06
C LYS A 3 -4.33 -13.44 -6.11
N MET A 4 -4.30 -12.47 -7.02
CA MET A 4 -3.14 -11.61 -7.28
C MET A 4 -3.45 -10.13 -7.03
N THR A 5 -2.63 -9.50 -6.19
CA THR A 5 -2.59 -8.04 -5.95
C THR A 5 -2.17 -7.26 -7.21
N LEU A 6 -2.25 -5.94 -7.19
CA LEU A 6 -1.49 -5.10 -8.12
C LEU A 6 -0.48 -4.26 -7.33
N ILE A 7 0.75 -4.20 -7.82
CA ILE A 7 1.77 -3.26 -7.34
C ILE A 7 2.44 -2.60 -8.52
N ILE A 8 2.58 -1.29 -8.46
CA ILE A 8 3.27 -0.48 -9.47
C ILE A 8 4.37 0.31 -8.77
N CYS A 9 5.57 0.28 -9.33
CA CYS A 9 6.69 1.14 -8.95
C CYS A 9 7.04 2.07 -10.12
N LYS A 10 7.25 3.36 -9.86
CA LYS A 10 7.55 4.34 -10.89
C LYS A 10 8.45 5.47 -10.37
N LYS A 11 9.28 6.00 -11.26
CA LYS A 11 10.01 7.24 -11.06
C LYS A 11 9.18 8.43 -11.54
N ILE A 12 8.85 9.37 -10.65
CA ILE A 12 8.09 10.59 -10.98
C ILE A 12 8.73 11.76 -10.22
N ASN A 13 9.01 12.88 -10.90
CA ASN A 13 9.49 14.12 -10.27
C ASN A 13 10.65 13.94 -9.28
N LYS A 14 11.66 13.16 -9.69
CA LYS A 14 12.84 12.79 -8.89
C LYS A 14 12.55 11.95 -7.63
N LYS A 15 11.39 11.31 -7.55
CA LYS A 15 10.99 10.40 -6.47
C LYS A 15 10.73 9.00 -7.01
N ILE A 16 10.94 8.00 -6.17
CA ILE A 16 10.48 6.63 -6.41
C ILE A 16 9.13 6.47 -5.73
N ILE A 17 8.13 5.95 -6.43
CA ILE A 17 6.78 5.84 -5.90
C ILE A 17 6.27 4.43 -6.10
N PHE A 18 5.75 3.83 -5.02
CA PHE A 18 5.03 2.57 -5.08
C PHE A 18 3.55 2.82 -4.83
N TYR A 19 2.71 2.16 -5.62
CA TYR A 19 1.27 2.08 -5.44
C TYR A 19 0.89 0.63 -5.20
N SER A 20 0.09 0.38 -4.16
CA SER A 20 -0.36 -0.96 -3.80
C SER A 20 -1.76 -0.92 -3.18
N ASP A 21 -2.49 -2.01 -3.34
CA ASP A 21 -3.75 -2.25 -2.64
C ASP A 21 -3.51 -3.03 -1.33
N THR A 22 -4.41 -2.93 -0.35
CA THR A 22 -4.24 -3.64 0.94
C THR A 22 -4.89 -5.03 0.98
N LEU A 23 -5.73 -5.40 0.00
CA LEU A 23 -6.44 -6.67 0.01
C LEU A 23 -5.47 -7.84 -0.13
N ILE A 24 -5.40 -8.69 0.88
CA ILE A 24 -4.76 -9.99 0.79
C ILE A 24 -5.86 -11.01 0.50
N ALA A 25 -5.72 -11.62 -0.66
CA ALA A 25 -6.66 -12.59 -1.14
C ALA A 25 -5.99 -13.98 -1.01
N GLY A 26 -6.43 -14.79 -0.03
CA GLY A 26 -5.93 -16.15 0.19
C GLY A 26 -6.84 -16.96 1.14
N PRO A 27 -6.84 -18.31 1.06
CA PRO A 27 -7.53 -19.16 2.02
C PRO A 27 -6.57 -19.46 3.17
N ASP A 28 -6.45 -18.55 4.15
CA ASP A 28 -5.56 -18.78 5.29
C ASP A 28 -6.31 -19.24 6.55
N LYS A 29 -5.68 -20.19 7.26
CA LYS A 29 -6.27 -21.00 8.34
C LYS A 29 -6.57 -20.23 9.63
N PHE A 30 -6.47 -18.90 9.64
CA PHE A 30 -6.56 -18.07 10.84
C PHE A 30 -7.88 -17.33 11.04
N SER A 31 -8.84 -17.40 10.12
CA SER A 31 -10.22 -16.98 10.39
C SER A 31 -11.22 -17.62 9.44
N PHE A 32 -11.98 -18.59 9.95
CA PHE A 32 -13.03 -19.28 9.19
C PHE A 32 -14.24 -18.40 8.82
N ASN A 33 -14.28 -17.13 9.24
CA ASN A 33 -15.47 -16.29 9.10
C ASN A 33 -15.30 -15.01 8.25
N ASP A 34 -14.11 -14.68 7.75
CA ASP A 34 -13.91 -13.57 6.81
C ASP A 34 -12.81 -13.91 5.80
N ASN A 35 -13.18 -14.07 4.53
CA ASN A 35 -12.29 -14.54 3.45
C ASN A 35 -11.42 -13.42 2.82
N THR A 36 -11.33 -12.26 3.46
CA THR A 36 -10.57 -11.08 3.00
C THR A 36 -9.77 -10.48 4.15
N TYR A 37 -8.44 -10.56 4.06
CA TYR A 37 -7.51 -9.98 5.03
C TYR A 37 -6.92 -8.68 4.46
N HIS A 38 -6.51 -7.74 5.31
CA HIS A 38 -5.84 -6.50 4.87
C HIS A 38 -4.40 -6.48 5.39
N GLY A 39 -3.46 -6.00 4.58
CA GLY A 39 -2.05 -5.98 4.96
C GLY A 39 -1.17 -5.23 3.96
N LEU A 40 0.05 -4.93 4.41
CA LEU A 40 1.03 -4.25 3.61
C LEU A 40 1.72 -5.23 2.66
N LYS A 41 2.01 -4.74 1.46
CA LYS A 41 2.69 -5.52 0.42
C LYS A 41 4.00 -4.91 -0.05
N ALA A 42 4.40 -3.82 0.59
CA ALA A 42 5.65 -3.12 0.37
C ALA A 42 6.23 -2.71 1.72
N PHE A 43 7.53 -2.96 1.89
CA PHE A 43 8.25 -2.79 3.14
C PHE A 43 9.57 -2.09 2.93
N PHE A 44 9.91 -1.24 3.87
CA PHE A 44 11.18 -0.54 3.98
C PHE A 44 12.21 -1.49 4.62
N ILE A 45 13.37 -1.61 3.98
CA ILE A 45 14.52 -2.37 4.43
C ILE A 45 15.64 -1.38 4.73
N GLY A 46 15.85 -1.14 6.02
CA GLY A 46 16.71 -0.04 6.47
C GLY A 46 16.21 1.32 5.96
N ARG A 47 17.13 2.24 5.71
CA ARG A 47 16.80 3.60 5.21
C ARG A 47 16.80 3.73 3.69
N GLN A 48 17.37 2.74 3.00
CA GLN A 48 17.75 2.89 1.59
C GLN A 48 16.84 2.13 0.64
N PHE A 49 16.22 1.04 1.07
CA PHE A 49 15.56 0.12 0.14
C PHE A 49 14.07 -0.07 0.47
N CYS A 50 13.27 -0.28 -0.56
CA CYS A 50 11.88 -0.70 -0.46
C CYS A 50 11.67 -1.95 -1.30
N ILE A 51 11.01 -2.94 -0.72
CA ILE A 51 10.70 -4.23 -1.35
C ILE A 51 9.20 -4.42 -1.35
N ALA A 52 8.64 -4.63 -2.53
CA ALA A 52 7.24 -4.96 -2.70
C ALA A 52 7.07 -6.37 -3.28
N TYR A 53 5.97 -7.04 -2.96
CA TYR A 53 5.74 -8.43 -3.35
C TYR A 53 4.34 -8.69 -3.90
N SER A 54 4.22 -9.67 -4.81
CA SER A 54 2.95 -10.22 -5.25
C SER A 54 2.98 -11.73 -5.17
N GLY A 55 2.01 -12.33 -4.47
CA GLY A 55 1.92 -13.76 -4.27
C GLY A 55 1.51 -14.12 -2.85
N ILE A 56 1.95 -15.28 -2.37
CA ILE A 56 1.56 -15.83 -1.07
C ILE A 56 2.24 -15.04 0.06
N GLN A 57 1.44 -14.33 0.85
CA GLN A 57 1.90 -13.44 1.92
C GLN A 57 2.84 -14.16 2.91
N GLU A 58 2.42 -15.31 3.45
CA GLU A 58 3.21 -16.05 4.45
C GLU A 58 4.65 -16.29 4.00
N TYR A 59 4.82 -16.57 2.70
CA TYR A 59 6.12 -16.88 2.15
C TYR A 59 6.91 -15.62 1.76
N ALA A 60 6.24 -14.62 1.21
CA ALA A 60 6.85 -13.33 0.93
C ALA A 60 7.38 -12.66 2.21
N HIS A 61 6.62 -12.70 3.31
CA HIS A 61 7.03 -12.15 4.60
C HIS A 61 8.28 -12.84 5.14
N LYS A 62 8.39 -14.17 5.02
CA LYS A 62 9.62 -14.90 5.40
C LYS A 62 10.84 -14.46 4.60
N ILE A 63 10.67 -14.27 3.29
CA ILE A 63 11.75 -13.78 2.42
C ILE A 63 12.15 -12.36 2.84
N ILE A 64 11.17 -11.47 3.06
CA ILE A 64 11.39 -10.09 3.50
C ILE A 64 12.09 -10.04 4.86
N LYS A 65 11.74 -10.93 5.80
CA LYS A 65 12.42 -11.05 7.10
C LYS A 65 13.88 -11.43 6.92
N ILE A 66 14.19 -12.46 6.13
CA ILE A 66 15.57 -12.88 5.83
C ILE A 66 16.36 -11.72 5.22
N ILE A 67 15.75 -10.97 4.31
CA ILE A 67 16.39 -9.79 3.71
C ILE A 67 16.64 -8.73 4.79
N ASN A 68 15.63 -8.40 5.61
CA ASN A 68 15.79 -7.42 6.70
C ASN A 68 16.90 -7.80 7.68
N ASP A 69 17.04 -9.08 8.03
CA ASP A 69 18.11 -9.55 8.91
C ASP A 69 19.51 -9.38 8.31
N ASN A 70 19.59 -9.31 6.98
CA ASN A 70 20.83 -9.08 6.24
C ASN A 70 20.97 -7.62 5.77
N LYS A 71 20.12 -6.67 6.23
CA LYS A 71 20.06 -5.29 5.72
C LYS A 71 21.39 -4.54 5.71
N ASN A 72 22.24 -4.79 6.71
CA ASN A 72 23.56 -4.15 6.84
C ASN A 72 24.60 -4.67 5.84
N SER A 73 24.32 -5.78 5.15
CA SER A 73 25.23 -6.38 4.16
C SER A 73 25.00 -5.87 2.74
N PHE A 74 23.88 -5.20 2.48
CA PHE A 74 23.53 -4.73 1.15
C PHE A 74 24.07 -3.33 0.90
N ASN A 75 24.80 -3.17 -0.20
CA ASN A 75 25.28 -1.87 -0.64
C ASN A 75 24.49 -1.35 -1.87
N LYS A 76 23.82 -2.25 -2.57
CA LYS A 76 23.15 -1.99 -3.85
C LYS A 76 22.00 -2.96 -4.04
N LEU A 77 21.01 -2.55 -4.84
CA LEU A 77 19.80 -3.34 -5.14
C LEU A 77 20.10 -4.74 -5.68
N LYS A 78 21.21 -4.88 -6.40
CA LYS A 78 21.64 -6.16 -6.96
C LYS A 78 21.89 -7.21 -5.87
N ASP A 79 22.41 -6.81 -4.72
CA ASP A 79 22.72 -7.72 -3.62
C ASP A 79 21.42 -8.35 -3.06
N ILE A 80 20.37 -7.53 -2.92
CA ILE A 80 19.03 -8.00 -2.52
C ILE A 80 18.45 -8.94 -3.58
N ALA A 81 18.55 -8.58 -4.86
CA ALA A 81 18.02 -9.39 -5.95
C ALA A 81 18.72 -10.75 -6.08
N GLU A 82 20.04 -10.79 -5.86
CA GLU A 82 20.83 -12.03 -5.82
C GLU A 82 20.40 -12.93 -4.66
N LEU A 83 20.14 -12.37 -3.47
CA LEU A 83 19.62 -13.12 -2.34
C LEU A 83 18.21 -13.69 -2.61
N ILE A 84 17.30 -12.90 -3.18
CA ILE A 84 15.96 -13.38 -3.57
C ILE A 84 16.07 -14.54 -4.57
N CYS A 85 16.95 -14.43 -5.57
CA CYS A 85 17.18 -15.50 -6.54
C CYS A 85 17.75 -16.77 -5.91
N HIS A 86 18.67 -16.62 -4.95
CA HIS A 86 19.21 -17.75 -4.20
C HIS A 86 18.12 -18.47 -3.42
N LEU A 87 17.27 -17.74 -2.69
CA LEU A 87 16.13 -18.29 -1.95
C LEU A 87 15.12 -18.98 -2.87
N ARG A 88 14.89 -18.43 -4.07
CA ARG A 88 14.07 -19.07 -5.10
C ARG A 88 14.64 -20.41 -5.56
N ASN A 89 15.95 -20.49 -5.81
CA ASN A 89 16.57 -21.74 -6.22
C ASN A 89 16.46 -22.83 -5.15
N ILE A 90 16.58 -22.46 -3.87
CA ILE A 90 16.34 -23.38 -2.74
C ILE A 90 14.88 -23.86 -2.73
N HIS A 91 13.93 -22.95 -2.98
CA HIS A 91 12.50 -23.28 -3.05
C HIS A 91 12.20 -24.29 -4.17
N SER A 92 12.70 -24.04 -5.38
CA SER A 92 12.47 -24.91 -6.54
C SER A 92 13.09 -26.30 -6.39
N ASN A 93 14.15 -26.44 -5.59
CA ASN A 93 14.83 -27.72 -5.36
C ASN A 93 14.21 -28.55 -4.23
N ASN A 94 13.23 -28.02 -3.48
CA ASN A 94 12.52 -28.80 -2.47
C ASN A 94 11.46 -29.69 -3.13
N VAL A 95 11.53 -31.00 -2.89
CA VAL A 95 10.67 -32.05 -3.51
C VAL A 95 9.20 -31.92 -3.10
N TYR A 96 8.90 -31.21 -2.00
CA TYR A 96 7.55 -30.95 -1.51
C TYR A 96 7.40 -29.47 -1.15
N PRO A 97 7.31 -28.56 -2.14
CA PRO A 97 7.05 -27.19 -1.80
C PRO A 97 5.59 -27.12 -1.34
N LYS A 98 5.37 -26.84 -0.04
CA LYS A 98 4.04 -26.59 0.54
C LYS A 98 3.27 -25.51 -0.23
N TYR A 99 3.99 -24.71 -1.01
CA TYR A 99 3.49 -23.64 -1.87
C TYR A 99 3.99 -23.90 -3.30
N SER A 100 3.11 -23.94 -4.29
CA SER A 100 3.49 -24.26 -5.67
C SER A 100 4.16 -23.13 -6.45
N GLU A 101 4.19 -21.91 -5.90
CA GLU A 101 4.69 -20.72 -6.60
C GLU A 101 5.50 -19.79 -5.70
N PHE A 102 6.62 -19.31 -6.22
CA PHE A 102 7.47 -18.31 -5.59
C PHE A 102 6.90 -16.89 -5.84
N PRO A 103 6.85 -16.00 -4.84
CA PRO A 103 6.31 -14.64 -5.02
C PRO A 103 7.14 -13.81 -6.00
N ASP A 104 6.48 -12.92 -6.72
CA ASP A 104 7.14 -11.88 -7.51
C ASP A 104 7.56 -10.73 -6.59
N PHE A 105 8.65 -10.04 -6.94
CA PHE A 105 9.18 -8.91 -6.18
C PHE A 105 9.54 -7.72 -7.08
N ILE A 106 9.38 -6.52 -6.52
CA ILE A 106 10.01 -5.30 -7.01
C ILE A 106 10.89 -4.76 -5.88
N VAL A 107 12.13 -4.40 -6.20
CA VAL A 107 13.07 -3.78 -5.28
C VAL A 107 13.51 -2.44 -5.87
N ALA A 108 13.47 -1.38 -5.07
CA ALA A 108 14.00 -0.07 -5.45
C ALA A 108 14.72 0.57 -4.27
N SER A 109 15.67 1.46 -4.56
CA SER A 109 16.32 2.28 -3.54
C SER A 109 15.68 3.67 -3.53
N ASN A 110 15.94 4.46 -2.50
CA ASN A 110 15.49 5.85 -2.44
C ASN A 110 16.36 6.81 -3.28
N ASP A 111 17.45 6.32 -3.88
CA ASP A 111 18.22 7.08 -4.87
C ASP A 111 17.52 7.03 -6.24
N ILE A 112 17.11 8.20 -6.73
CA ILE A 112 16.44 8.32 -8.02
C ILE A 112 17.29 7.84 -9.21
N ASN A 113 18.61 7.88 -9.08
CA ASN A 113 19.52 7.49 -10.14
C ASN A 113 19.65 5.97 -10.25
N ASP A 114 19.32 5.23 -9.18
CA ASP A 114 19.32 3.78 -9.18
C ASP A 114 18.16 3.21 -9.98
N ASN A 115 18.40 2.10 -10.69
CA ASN A 115 17.34 1.41 -11.43
C ASN A 115 16.42 0.63 -10.49
N ILE A 116 15.20 0.37 -10.94
CA ILE A 116 14.27 -0.56 -10.28
C ILE A 116 14.65 -1.99 -10.69
N ILE A 117 14.62 -2.95 -9.76
CA ILE A 117 14.81 -4.37 -10.08
C ILE A 117 13.50 -5.13 -9.93
N GLU A 118 13.10 -5.81 -11.00
CA GLU A 118 11.92 -6.66 -11.07
C GLU A 118 12.32 -8.14 -11.08
N ILE A 119 11.65 -8.95 -10.27
CA ILE A 119 11.91 -10.39 -10.15
C ILE A 119 10.56 -11.12 -10.29
N LYS A 120 10.34 -11.78 -11.43
CA LYS A 120 9.07 -12.46 -11.75
C LYS A 120 9.23 -13.96 -11.98
N GLY A 121 8.44 -14.76 -11.27
CA GLY A 121 8.43 -16.22 -11.36
C GLY A 121 9.84 -16.80 -11.33
N ASN A 122 10.15 -17.67 -12.29
CA ASN A 122 11.45 -18.33 -12.43
C ASN A 122 12.44 -17.59 -13.36
N LYS A 123 12.18 -16.31 -13.69
CA LYS A 123 13.03 -15.54 -14.61
C LYS A 123 14.19 -14.86 -13.89
N GLN A 124 15.27 -14.55 -14.62
CA GLN A 124 16.34 -13.72 -14.06
C GLN A 124 15.84 -12.30 -13.74
N PRO A 125 16.40 -11.62 -12.71
CA PRO A 125 16.04 -10.25 -12.40
C PRO A 125 16.21 -9.33 -13.61
N VAL A 126 15.24 -8.43 -13.81
CA VAL A 126 15.27 -7.43 -14.87
C VAL A 126 15.51 -6.07 -14.23
N THR A 127 16.51 -5.35 -14.75
CA THR A 127 16.78 -3.97 -14.36
C THR A 127 15.97 -3.02 -15.23
N ILE A 128 15.17 -2.17 -14.61
CA ILE A 128 14.20 -1.29 -15.27
C ILE A 128 14.46 0.15 -14.87
N THR A 129 14.47 1.06 -15.85
CA THR A 129 14.88 2.45 -15.63
C THR A 129 13.80 3.31 -14.99
N ASN A 130 12.52 3.14 -15.40
CA ASN A 130 11.48 4.12 -15.10
C ASN A 130 10.22 3.57 -14.41
N SER A 131 9.74 2.38 -14.76
CA SER A 131 8.49 1.85 -14.18
C SER A 131 8.41 0.33 -14.28
N SER A 132 8.00 -0.31 -13.19
CA SER A 132 7.80 -1.74 -13.06
C SER A 132 6.45 -2.03 -12.41
N TRP A 133 5.91 -3.23 -12.63
CA TRP A 133 4.68 -3.66 -11.98
C TRP A 133 4.72 -5.18 -11.76
N ILE A 134 4.04 -5.67 -10.74
CA ILE A 134 3.85 -7.10 -10.47
C ILE A 134 2.39 -7.37 -10.10
N GLY A 135 1.94 -8.61 -10.31
CA GLY A 135 0.62 -9.08 -9.91
C GLY A 135 -0.42 -9.19 -11.03
N ASN A 136 -1.65 -8.74 -10.79
CA ASN A 136 -2.80 -9.01 -11.65
C ASN A 136 -2.73 -8.22 -12.97
N PHE A 137 -2.53 -8.95 -14.05
CA PHE A 137 -2.41 -8.39 -15.40
C PHE A 137 -3.64 -7.58 -15.83
N LYS A 138 -4.87 -8.07 -15.58
CA LYS A 138 -6.09 -7.35 -15.96
C LYS A 138 -6.24 -6.04 -15.19
N ALA A 139 -5.86 -6.04 -13.92
CA ALA A 139 -5.85 -4.82 -13.11
C ALA A 139 -4.83 -3.80 -13.63
N PHE A 140 -3.65 -4.27 -14.05
CA PHE A 140 -2.66 -3.42 -14.69
C PHE A 140 -3.13 -2.85 -16.05
N GLU A 141 -3.79 -3.66 -16.90
CA GLU A 141 -4.36 -3.17 -18.16
C GLU A 141 -5.42 -2.08 -17.91
N TYR A 142 -6.30 -2.30 -16.93
CA TYR A 142 -7.32 -1.31 -16.56
C TYR A 142 -6.68 -0.02 -16.01
N PHE A 143 -5.66 -0.15 -15.16
CA PHE A 143 -4.87 0.98 -14.67
C PHE A 143 -4.31 1.81 -15.84
N GLN A 144 -3.65 1.16 -16.81
CA GLN A 144 -3.07 1.82 -17.96
C GLN A 144 -4.11 2.53 -18.82
N LEU A 145 -5.30 1.93 -18.98
CA LEU A 145 -6.42 2.55 -19.69
C LEU A 145 -6.84 3.86 -19.02
N ILE A 146 -7.04 3.87 -17.69
CA ILE A 146 -7.44 5.08 -16.96
C ILE A 146 -6.35 6.17 -17.02
N VAL A 147 -5.06 5.80 -16.88
CA VAL A 147 -3.96 6.77 -17.02
C VAL A 147 -3.95 7.39 -18.43
N ASN A 148 -4.15 6.57 -19.46
CA ASN A 148 -4.10 7.02 -20.86
C ASN A 148 -5.34 7.79 -21.32
N GLU A 149 -6.48 7.65 -20.65
CA GLU A 149 -7.68 8.44 -20.93
C GLU A 149 -7.55 9.88 -20.40
N ASN A 150 -6.77 10.07 -19.33
CA ASN A 150 -6.52 11.36 -18.71
C ASN A 150 -5.35 12.14 -19.33
N LYS A 151 -5.21 12.13 -20.66
CA LYS A 151 -4.06 12.75 -21.39
C LYS A 151 -3.83 14.25 -21.13
N ASN A 152 -4.82 14.94 -20.56
CA ASN A 152 -4.77 16.37 -20.28
C ASN A 152 -4.26 16.70 -18.87
N ILE A 153 -4.04 15.70 -18.02
CA ILE A 153 -3.41 15.87 -16.71
C ILE A 153 -1.92 15.56 -16.93
N GLU A 154 -1.06 16.52 -16.60
CA GLU A 154 0.39 16.27 -16.49
C GLU A 154 0.58 14.97 -15.69
N LEU A 155 1.45 14.05 -16.13
CA LEU A 155 1.64 12.73 -15.48
C LEU A 155 2.21 12.91 -14.06
N SER A 156 1.32 13.31 -13.16
CA SER A 156 1.57 13.65 -11.77
C SER A 156 1.25 12.44 -10.90
N ASN A 157 1.66 12.52 -9.64
CA ASN A 157 1.33 11.49 -8.66
C ASN A 157 -0.18 11.36 -8.49
N ASP A 158 -0.92 12.46 -8.57
CA ASP A 158 -2.38 12.49 -8.38
C ASP A 158 -3.11 11.76 -9.50
N ALA A 159 -2.63 11.87 -10.75
CA ALA A 159 -3.18 11.12 -11.87
C ALA A 159 -3.00 9.59 -11.67
N PHE A 160 -1.86 9.18 -11.12
CA PHE A 160 -1.57 7.79 -10.79
C PHE A 160 -2.39 7.30 -9.59
N ASP A 161 -2.50 8.09 -8.53
CA ASP A 161 -3.35 7.80 -7.36
C ASP A 161 -4.81 7.62 -7.79
N TYR A 162 -5.32 8.53 -8.63
CA TYR A 162 -6.68 8.45 -9.18
C TYR A 162 -6.87 7.16 -9.98
N ALA A 163 -5.95 6.86 -10.92
CA ALA A 163 -6.05 5.67 -11.73
C ALA A 163 -6.01 4.38 -10.88
N PHE A 164 -5.14 4.33 -9.87
CA PHE A 164 -5.05 3.16 -9.00
C PHE A 164 -6.29 3.01 -8.09
N ARG A 165 -6.88 4.12 -7.61
CA ARG A 165 -8.18 4.07 -6.90
C ARG A 165 -9.28 3.50 -7.79
N LYS A 166 -9.33 3.88 -9.07
CA LYS A 166 -10.30 3.31 -10.00
C LYS A 166 -10.13 1.80 -10.19
N VAL A 167 -8.90 1.29 -10.13
CA VAL A 167 -8.64 -0.16 -10.12
C VAL A 167 -9.23 -0.80 -8.87
N ILE A 168 -8.97 -0.23 -7.69
CA ILE A 168 -9.47 -0.72 -6.39
C ILE A 168 -11.01 -0.69 -6.33
N GLU A 169 -11.63 0.35 -6.89
CA GLU A 169 -13.08 0.54 -6.92
C GLU A 169 -13.78 -0.34 -7.95
N ASN A 170 -13.05 -0.99 -8.87
CA ASN A 170 -13.64 -1.77 -9.94
C ASN A 170 -14.12 -3.15 -9.45
N PRO A 171 -15.44 -3.41 -9.40
CA PRO A 171 -15.99 -4.67 -8.88
C PRO A 171 -15.65 -5.89 -9.73
N GLN A 172 -15.18 -5.70 -10.97
CA GLN A 172 -14.75 -6.79 -11.85
C GLN A 172 -13.33 -7.29 -11.54
N LEU A 173 -12.57 -6.57 -10.71
CA LEU A 173 -11.19 -6.87 -10.34
C LEU A 173 -11.10 -7.40 -8.90
N SER A 174 -11.69 -8.57 -8.64
CA SER A 174 -11.86 -9.12 -7.27
C SER A 174 -10.57 -9.40 -6.48
N ASP A 175 -9.41 -9.39 -7.13
CA ASP A 175 -8.13 -9.70 -6.50
C ASP A 175 -7.34 -8.46 -6.04
N VAL A 176 -7.84 -7.26 -6.34
CA VAL A 176 -7.27 -5.97 -5.94
C VAL A 176 -8.33 -5.21 -5.15
N GLY A 177 -8.00 -4.70 -3.96
CA GLY A 177 -9.01 -4.00 -3.16
C GLY A 177 -8.52 -3.41 -1.84
N GLY A 178 -9.48 -2.97 -1.03
CA GLY A 178 -9.22 -2.31 0.24
C GLY A 178 -8.82 -0.84 0.05
N ASN A 179 -7.84 -0.37 0.82
CA ASN A 179 -7.31 0.98 0.71
C ASN A 179 -6.10 1.04 -0.23
N LEU A 180 -5.90 2.20 -0.86
CA LEU A 180 -4.66 2.54 -1.54
C LEU A 180 -3.55 2.76 -0.51
N VAL A 181 -2.36 2.27 -0.82
CA VAL A 181 -1.12 2.58 -0.11
C VAL A 181 -0.16 3.17 -1.13
N THR A 182 0.20 4.43 -0.93
CA THR A 182 1.21 5.12 -1.73
C THR A 182 2.45 5.33 -0.87
N ILE A 183 3.60 4.88 -1.37
CA ILE A 183 4.90 5.04 -0.72
C ILE A 183 5.75 5.96 -1.58
N ILE A 184 6.40 6.92 -0.96
CA ILE A 184 7.33 7.84 -1.59
C ILE A 184 8.74 7.57 -1.05
N GLY A 185 9.68 7.35 -1.97
CA GLY A 185 11.11 7.32 -1.73
C GLY A 185 11.76 8.61 -2.21
N ASP A 186 12.43 9.30 -1.29
CA ASP A 186 13.22 10.51 -1.55
C ASP A 186 14.54 10.50 -0.76
N ASP A 187 15.23 11.65 -0.72
CA ASP A 187 16.52 11.80 -0.05
C ASP A 187 16.47 11.53 1.47
N LYS A 188 15.28 11.59 2.09
CA LYS A 188 15.08 11.28 3.50
C LYS A 188 14.73 9.80 3.74
N GLY A 189 14.60 8.99 2.69
CA GLY A 189 14.21 7.58 2.76
C GLY A 189 12.80 7.34 2.26
N PHE A 190 12.20 6.23 2.67
CA PHE A 190 10.84 5.87 2.29
C PHE A 190 9.82 6.28 3.36
N HIS A 191 8.67 6.76 2.93
CA HIS A 191 7.54 7.08 3.80
C HIS A 191 6.21 6.83 3.09
N TYR A 192 5.14 6.70 3.86
CA TYR A 192 3.79 6.58 3.30
C TYR A 192 3.21 7.96 3.03
N GLN A 193 2.53 8.13 1.90
CA GLN A 193 1.77 9.33 1.61
C GLN A 193 0.42 9.26 2.32
N SER A 194 0.14 10.22 3.19
CA SER A 194 -1.16 10.34 3.83
C SER A 194 -2.20 10.94 2.86
N TYR A 195 -3.45 10.54 3.00
CA TYR A 195 -4.56 11.08 2.22
C TYR A 195 -5.88 10.97 2.97
N LEU A 196 -6.82 11.83 2.57
CA LEU A 196 -8.21 11.83 2.98
C LEU A 196 -9.06 11.32 1.81
N ASN A 197 -9.97 10.39 2.05
CA ASN A 197 -10.94 9.97 1.03
C ASN A 197 -12.35 10.14 1.57
N LEU A 198 -13.17 10.78 0.75
CA LEU A 198 -14.54 11.11 1.00
C LEU A 198 -15.37 10.49 -0.12
N THR A 199 -16.06 9.39 0.19
CA THR A 199 -16.94 8.75 -0.76
C THR A 199 -18.35 9.27 -0.53
N SER A 200 -18.85 10.10 -1.45
CA SER A 200 -20.26 10.44 -1.57
C SER A 200 -20.74 10.11 -3.00
N PRO A 201 -21.72 9.21 -3.17
CA PRO A 201 -22.33 8.89 -4.45
C PRO A 201 -23.09 10.08 -5.05
N ASN A 202 -23.47 11.06 -4.22
CA ASN A 202 -24.08 12.31 -4.65
C ASN A 202 -23.16 13.46 -4.23
N TYR A 203 -21.96 13.54 -4.82
CA TYR A 203 -21.21 14.81 -4.87
C TYR A 203 -21.85 15.75 -5.90
N GLU A 204 -23.17 15.74 -6.03
CA GLU A 204 -23.88 16.81 -6.70
C GLU A 204 -23.84 17.98 -5.73
N ILE A 205 -23.14 19.03 -6.15
CA ILE A 205 -23.09 20.32 -5.48
C ILE A 205 -24.50 20.94 -5.61
N GLU A 206 -25.50 20.35 -4.96
CA GLU A 206 -26.65 21.13 -4.53
C GLU A 206 -26.10 22.22 -3.60
N PRO A 207 -26.62 23.45 -3.68
CA PRO A 207 -25.97 24.60 -3.07
C PRO A 207 -25.68 24.28 -1.61
N PRO A 208 -24.40 24.39 -1.19
CA PRO A 208 -24.02 23.99 0.15
C PRO A 208 -24.88 24.74 1.15
N ILE A 209 -25.45 24.01 2.10
CA ILE A 209 -26.38 24.60 3.07
C ILE A 209 -25.51 25.39 4.05
N PRO A 210 -25.64 26.73 4.12
CA PRO A 210 -24.91 27.51 5.10
C PRO A 210 -25.28 27.01 6.49
N SER A 211 -24.28 26.80 7.34
CA SER A 211 -24.55 26.52 8.74
C SER A 211 -25.40 27.65 9.32
N LYS A 212 -26.39 27.31 10.14
CA LYS A 212 -27.21 28.30 10.85
C LYS A 212 -26.37 29.15 11.81
N GLU A 213 -25.20 28.65 12.21
CA GLU A 213 -24.33 29.25 13.22
C GLU A 213 -23.17 30.02 12.58
N ASP A 214 -22.75 29.64 11.36
CA ASP A 214 -21.68 30.31 10.61
C ASP A 214 -21.96 30.22 9.10
N PRO A 215 -22.35 31.33 8.44
CA PRO A 215 -22.65 31.35 7.00
C PRO A 215 -21.45 31.01 6.11
N GLU A 216 -20.21 31.12 6.62
CA GLU A 216 -19.00 30.72 5.89
C GLU A 216 -18.77 29.19 5.94
N TRP A 217 -19.41 28.49 6.88
CA TRP A 217 -19.40 27.04 6.95
C TRP A 217 -20.48 26.44 6.06
N LEU A 218 -20.03 25.74 5.03
CA LEU A 218 -20.86 25.12 4.02
C LEU A 218 -21.03 23.63 4.32
N THR A 219 -22.26 23.21 4.62
CA THR A 219 -22.57 21.80 4.87
C THR A 219 -22.84 21.10 3.54
N VAL A 220 -21.99 20.14 3.18
CA VAL A 220 -22.21 19.25 2.04
C VAL A 220 -23.14 18.12 2.48
N GLN A 221 -24.15 17.75 1.68
CA GLN A 221 -24.92 16.53 1.97
C GLN A 221 -24.06 15.30 1.66
N TRP A 222 -23.77 14.51 2.69
CA TRP A 222 -22.95 13.31 2.59
C TRP A 222 -23.82 12.09 2.27
N GLY A 223 -23.88 11.73 0.99
CA GLY A 223 -24.54 10.52 0.52
C GLY A 223 -26.07 10.58 0.54
N SER A 224 -26.69 9.48 0.09
CA SER A 224 -28.15 9.30 0.14
C SER A 224 -28.54 8.24 1.17
N ASN A 225 -29.83 8.17 1.51
CA ASN A 225 -30.38 7.08 2.34
C ASN A 225 -30.14 5.67 1.72
N VAL A 226 -29.88 5.59 0.41
CA VAL A 226 -29.72 4.32 -0.33
C VAL A 226 -28.26 3.89 -0.40
N THR A 227 -27.36 4.84 -0.61
CA THR A 227 -25.96 4.57 -0.96
C THR A 227 -24.98 4.97 0.16
N GLY A 228 -25.45 5.74 1.14
CA GLY A 228 -24.66 6.26 2.24
C GLY A 228 -23.53 7.18 1.79
N GLY A 229 -22.74 7.64 2.76
CA GLY A 229 -21.48 8.34 2.54
C GLY A 229 -20.53 7.99 3.67
N TYR A 230 -19.25 7.82 3.36
CA TYR A 230 -18.23 7.60 4.37
C TYR A 230 -16.96 8.35 4.05
N GLY A 231 -16.24 8.70 5.10
CA GLY A 231 -14.95 9.37 5.01
C GLY A 231 -13.95 8.62 5.86
N PHE A 232 -12.72 8.59 5.38
CA PHE A 232 -11.60 8.09 6.17
C PHE A 232 -10.33 8.88 5.86
N THR A 233 -9.46 8.97 6.86
CA THR A 233 -8.10 9.49 6.70
C THR A 233 -7.11 8.37 6.92
N SER A 234 -6.00 8.38 6.19
CA SER A 234 -4.88 7.51 6.51
C SER A 234 -4.02 8.10 7.63
N ILE A 235 -3.46 7.19 8.42
CA ILE A 235 -2.61 7.46 9.57
C ILE A 235 -1.22 6.91 9.24
N THR A 236 -0.20 7.76 9.24
CA THR A 236 1.15 7.40 8.81
C THR A 236 2.17 7.79 9.89
N PRO A 237 3.27 7.04 10.05
CA PRO A 237 4.37 7.46 10.92
C PRO A 237 4.91 8.82 10.49
N ILE A 238 5.24 9.67 11.47
CA ILE A 238 5.94 10.94 11.22
C ILE A 238 7.38 10.68 10.76
N GLU A 239 7.98 9.62 11.28
CA GLU A 239 9.35 9.24 10.96
C GLU A 239 9.39 8.33 9.72
N ASN A 240 10.32 8.61 8.82
CA ASN A 240 10.56 7.80 7.64
C ASN A 240 11.09 6.40 8.01
N ASN A 241 10.88 5.44 7.10
CA ASN A 241 11.38 4.07 7.17
C ASN A 241 10.75 3.24 8.30
N ILE A 242 9.58 3.63 8.79
CA ILE A 242 8.76 2.83 9.70
C ILE A 242 7.66 2.13 8.90
N ASN A 243 7.63 0.79 8.97
CA ASN A 243 6.65 -0.04 8.27
C ASN A 243 5.31 -0.06 9.02
N SER A 244 4.52 1.00 8.93
CA SER A 244 3.19 1.06 9.52
C SER A 244 2.26 1.96 8.73
N TYR A 245 1.00 1.54 8.58
CA TYR A 245 0.00 2.30 7.84
C TYR A 245 -1.39 2.06 8.41
N GLY A 246 -2.09 3.13 8.75
CA GLY A 246 -3.40 3.06 9.38
C GLY A 246 -4.47 3.75 8.59
N ILE A 247 -5.71 3.43 8.93
CA ILE A 247 -6.92 4.06 8.40
C ILE A 247 -7.85 4.32 9.58
N TYR A 248 -8.42 5.52 9.62
CA TYR A 248 -9.46 5.88 10.58
C TYR A 248 -10.73 6.34 9.87
N TYR A 249 -11.87 5.72 10.21
CA TYR A 249 -13.19 6.04 9.66
C TYR A 249 -13.97 6.95 10.60
N PHE A 250 -14.33 8.14 10.12
CA PHE A 250 -14.95 9.18 10.96
C PHE A 250 -16.34 8.77 11.47
N GLN A 251 -17.19 8.26 10.57
CA GLN A 251 -18.58 7.91 10.88
C GLN A 251 -18.66 6.74 11.86
N GLY A 252 -17.73 5.79 11.75
CA GLY A 252 -17.69 4.61 12.60
C GLY A 252 -16.92 4.80 13.90
N LYS A 253 -16.19 5.92 14.06
CA LYS A 253 -15.33 6.18 15.24
C LYS A 253 -14.41 5.00 15.55
N PHE A 254 -13.81 4.46 14.48
CA PHE A 254 -12.93 3.30 14.56
C PHE A 254 -11.83 3.42 13.52
N GLY A 255 -10.71 2.79 13.81
CA GLY A 255 -9.61 2.66 12.88
C GLY A 255 -8.90 1.34 13.03
N PHE A 256 -8.00 1.08 12.09
CA PHE A 256 -7.02 0.01 12.19
C PHE A 256 -5.65 0.49 11.76
N LEU A 257 -4.60 -0.12 12.32
CA LEU A 257 -3.21 0.06 11.94
C LEU A 257 -2.67 -1.29 11.46
N LEU A 258 -2.11 -1.31 10.26
CA LEU A 258 -1.24 -2.39 9.80
C LEU A 258 0.16 -2.09 10.34
N TYR A 259 0.52 -2.76 11.45
CA TYR A 259 1.79 -2.55 12.16
C TYR A 259 2.76 -3.68 11.82
N CYS A 260 3.92 -3.33 11.25
CA CYS A 260 4.95 -4.28 10.86
C CYS A 260 6.30 -3.88 11.45
N ASP A 261 6.79 -4.66 12.40
CA ASP A 261 8.15 -4.61 12.92
C ASP A 261 8.92 -5.84 12.42
N LEU A 262 9.70 -5.62 11.37
CA LEU A 262 10.49 -6.68 10.75
C LEU A 262 11.66 -7.14 11.62
N ASP A 263 12.15 -6.32 12.55
CA ASP A 263 13.27 -6.70 13.41
C ASP A 263 12.79 -7.71 14.47
N ASN A 264 11.55 -7.55 14.95
CA ASN A 264 10.91 -8.44 15.91
C ASN A 264 9.99 -9.50 15.30
N ASP A 265 10.02 -9.68 13.97
CA ASP A 265 9.16 -10.62 13.21
C ASP A 265 7.66 -10.46 13.50
N LYS A 266 7.22 -9.21 13.65
CA LYS A 266 5.86 -8.87 14.08
C LYS A 266 5.12 -8.16 12.95
N CYS A 267 4.01 -8.73 12.49
CA CYS A 267 3.12 -8.11 11.51
C CYS A 267 1.68 -8.35 11.96
N GLU A 268 1.00 -7.30 12.43
CA GLU A 268 -0.33 -7.42 13.00
C GLU A 268 -1.25 -6.27 12.56
N LYS A 269 -2.55 -6.51 12.71
CA LYS A 269 -3.58 -5.49 12.52
C LYS A 269 -4.11 -5.08 13.88
N LEU A 270 -3.71 -3.90 14.34
CA LEU A 270 -4.27 -3.28 15.54
C LEU A 270 -5.60 -2.62 15.17
N VAL A 271 -6.64 -2.83 15.98
CA VAL A 271 -7.97 -2.26 15.73
C VAL A 271 -8.44 -1.60 17.01
N ALA A 272 -8.92 -0.37 16.92
CA ALA A 272 -9.48 0.34 18.07
C ALA A 272 -10.67 1.20 17.66
N LYS A 273 -11.60 1.36 18.61
CA LYS A 273 -12.62 2.41 18.57
C LYS A 273 -12.09 3.62 19.31
N ALA A 274 -12.26 4.79 18.73
CA ALA A 274 -11.84 6.05 19.33
C ALA A 274 -12.79 7.17 18.90
N PRO A 275 -13.11 8.13 19.77
CA PRO A 275 -14.07 9.18 19.43
C PRO A 275 -13.53 10.19 18.40
N SER A 276 -12.21 10.33 18.28
CA SER A 276 -11.53 11.18 17.31
C SER A 276 -10.28 10.50 16.73
N VAL A 277 -9.74 11.09 15.65
CA VAL A 277 -8.45 10.65 15.07
C VAL A 277 -7.31 10.80 16.07
N GLN A 278 -7.30 11.89 16.86
CA GLN A 278 -6.24 12.14 17.84
C GLN A 278 -6.26 11.10 18.97
N ASP A 279 -7.45 10.72 19.44
CA ASP A 279 -7.59 9.65 20.44
C ASP A 279 -7.12 8.31 19.88
N PHE A 280 -7.41 8.04 18.61
CA PHE A 280 -6.91 6.85 17.92
C PHE A 280 -5.38 6.85 17.85
N ILE A 281 -4.75 7.96 17.46
CA ILE A 281 -3.29 8.12 17.43
C ILE A 281 -2.68 7.92 18.82
N ASN A 282 -3.31 8.44 19.88
CA ASN A 282 -2.83 8.25 21.24
C ASN A 282 -2.84 6.76 21.65
N ILE A 283 -3.92 6.03 21.33
CA ILE A 283 -4.00 4.58 21.55
C ILE A 283 -2.87 3.86 20.78
N LEU A 284 -2.67 4.20 19.50
CA LEU A 284 -1.60 3.59 18.72
C LEU A 284 -0.20 3.90 19.28
N TYR A 285 0.01 5.11 19.80
CA TYR A 285 1.27 5.49 20.43
C TYR A 285 1.52 4.69 21.71
N GLU A 286 0.51 4.46 22.54
CA GLU A 286 0.63 3.62 23.74
C GLU A 286 1.01 2.16 23.39
N GLU A 287 0.44 1.62 22.30
CA GLU A 287 0.68 0.24 21.87
C GLU A 287 2.02 0.04 21.14
N THR A 288 2.49 1.04 20.39
CA THR A 288 3.63 0.89 19.45
C THR A 288 4.82 1.79 19.76
N ASN A 289 4.64 2.81 20.59
CA ASN A 289 5.60 3.90 20.82
C ASN A 289 6.03 4.65 19.55
N ILE A 290 5.22 4.59 18.48
CA ILE A 290 5.45 5.32 17.21
C ILE A 290 4.58 6.56 17.17
N LYS A 291 5.18 7.70 16.79
CA LYS A 291 4.41 8.93 16.56
C LYS A 291 3.79 8.90 15.17
N PHE A 292 2.49 9.17 15.11
CA PHE A 292 1.72 9.18 13.87
C PHE A 292 1.17 10.57 13.57
N GLU A 293 0.93 10.81 12.28
CA GLU A 293 0.19 11.94 11.74
C GLU A 293 -0.96 11.43 10.86
N TYR A 294 -1.83 12.34 10.45
CA TYR A 294 -2.96 12.04 9.57
C TYR A 294 -3.21 13.18 8.58
N CYS A 295 -3.89 12.86 7.48
CA CYS A 295 -4.29 13.86 6.51
C CYS A 295 -5.60 14.54 6.98
N GLY A 296 -5.49 15.80 7.42
CA GLY A 296 -6.62 16.60 7.93
C GLY A 296 -7.31 17.49 6.90
N PHE A 297 -6.77 17.59 5.68
CA PHE A 297 -7.27 18.46 4.60
C PHE A 297 -7.22 17.74 3.26
N LEU A 298 -8.13 18.07 2.35
CA LEU A 298 -8.10 17.57 0.97
C LEU A 298 -6.96 18.25 0.22
N THR A 299 -6.09 17.48 -0.44
CA THR A 299 -5.08 17.97 -1.39
C THR A 299 -5.68 18.21 -2.75
#